data_AF-A0A6L8TWD4-F1
#
_entry.id   AF-A0A6L8TWD4-F1
#
_cell.length_a   1.000
_cell.length_b   1.000
_cell.length_c   1.000
_cell.angle_alpha   90.00
_cell.angle_beta   90.00
_cell.angle_gamma   90.00
#
_symmetry.space_group_name_H-M   'P 1'
#
loop_
_entity.id
_entity.type
_entity.pdbx_description
1 polymer ?
#
loop_
_entity_poly.entity_id
_entity_poly.type
_entity_poly.pdbx_seq_one_letter_code
_entity_poly.pdbx_strand_id
1 'polypeptide(L)'
;IPDIIRDSSYLQKKNMKIVAYDGSTVDPLSIDWKHVSPSSFPYMIKQEPGKNNALGRIKFMFPNEYDVYIHDTPSHWQFSKNIRPFSSGCVRIDNVRDLARHLLKDDPNWNTGRLDEALDNGRTKTIVLKNPVPVHIVYFTAWADSDGTVYFGKDIYNRDKQLIRALKKDSR
;
A
#
# COMPACT_ATOMS: atom_id res chain seq x y z
N ILE A 1 15.80 -0.62 -10.64
CA ILE A 1 16.65 -0.57 -11.86
C ILE A 1 18.14 -0.68 -11.50
N PRO A 2 18.72 0.15 -10.61
CA PRO A 2 20.14 0.02 -10.24
C PRO A 2 20.54 -1.39 -9.78
N ASP A 3 19.70 -2.03 -8.94
CA ASP A 3 19.99 -3.40 -8.48
C ASP A 3 19.91 -4.45 -9.59
N ILE A 4 19.08 -4.24 -10.62
CA ILE A 4 18.97 -5.14 -11.78
C ILE A 4 20.23 -5.02 -12.64
N ILE A 5 20.73 -3.80 -12.82
CA ILE A 5 21.98 -3.53 -13.55
C ILE A 5 23.17 -4.20 -12.85
N ARG A 6 23.21 -4.17 -11.52
CA ARG A 6 24.29 -4.78 -10.71
C ARG A 6 24.19 -6.30 -10.64
N ASP A 7 22.98 -6.85 -10.63
CA ASP A 7 22.71 -8.28 -10.50
C ASP A 7 21.57 -8.70 -11.43
N SER A 8 21.90 -9.36 -12.54
CA SER A 8 20.92 -9.83 -13.53
C SER A 8 19.93 -10.86 -12.97
N SER A 9 20.27 -11.54 -11.87
CA SER A 9 19.37 -12.47 -11.18
C SER A 9 18.39 -11.78 -10.21
N TYR A 10 18.51 -10.46 -10.01
CA TYR A 10 17.71 -9.70 -9.04
C TYR A 10 16.20 -9.87 -9.25
N LEU A 11 15.75 -9.78 -10.50
CA LEU A 11 14.33 -9.94 -10.84
C LEU A 11 13.81 -11.31 -10.41
N GLN A 12 14.55 -12.37 -10.70
CA GLN A 12 14.19 -13.73 -10.29
C GLN A 12 14.18 -13.87 -8.76
N LYS A 13 15.24 -13.41 -8.08
CA LYS A 13 15.36 -13.45 -6.61
C LYS A 13 14.20 -12.73 -5.90
N LYS A 14 13.67 -11.67 -6.50
CA LYS A 14 12.58 -10.87 -5.96
C LYS A 14 11.20 -11.23 -6.51
N ASN A 15 11.10 -12.28 -7.34
CA ASN A 15 9.88 -12.70 -8.02
C ASN A 15 9.23 -11.54 -8.80
N MET A 16 10.03 -10.86 -9.62
CA MET A 16 9.63 -9.70 -10.42
C MET A 16 9.73 -10.01 -11.92
N LYS A 17 8.84 -9.41 -12.70
CA LYS A 17 8.80 -9.48 -14.17
C LYS A 17 8.81 -8.07 -14.76
N ILE A 18 9.28 -7.98 -16.00
CA ILE A 18 9.10 -6.78 -16.82
C ILE A 18 7.85 -7.00 -17.65
N VAL A 19 6.97 -5.98 -17.68
CA VAL A 19 5.74 -6.02 -18.45
C VAL A 19 5.59 -4.74 -19.25
N ALA A 20 5.11 -4.85 -20.48
CA ALA A 20 4.74 -3.69 -21.29
C ALA A 20 3.41 -3.10 -20.81
N TYR A 21 3.08 -1.90 -21.28
CA TYR A 21 1.84 -1.20 -20.90
C TYR A 21 0.56 -1.93 -21.37
N ASP A 22 0.66 -2.78 -22.39
CA ASP A 22 -0.41 -3.66 -22.84
C ASP A 22 -0.57 -4.93 -21.97
N GLY A 23 0.28 -5.11 -20.96
CA GLY A 23 0.28 -6.24 -20.03
C GLY A 23 1.07 -7.46 -20.50
N SER A 24 1.66 -7.44 -21.70
CA SER A 24 2.53 -8.52 -22.18
C SER A 24 3.82 -8.60 -21.35
N THR A 25 4.34 -9.82 -21.15
CA THR A 25 5.61 -10.03 -20.44
C THR A 25 6.77 -9.77 -21.39
N VAL A 26 7.76 -9.01 -20.94
CA VAL A 26 8.99 -8.72 -21.67
C VAL A 26 10.12 -9.54 -21.08
N ASP A 27 10.89 -10.22 -21.94
CA ASP A 27 12.09 -10.94 -21.51
C ASP A 27 13.14 -9.94 -21.02
N PRO A 28 13.59 -10.01 -19.75
CA PRO A 28 14.64 -9.14 -19.25
C PRO A 28 15.95 -9.22 -20.04
N LEU A 29 16.24 -10.34 -20.72
CA LEU A 29 17.47 -10.52 -21.50
C LEU A 29 17.47 -9.74 -22.82
N SER A 30 16.31 -9.32 -23.32
CA SER A 30 16.22 -8.49 -24.54
C SER A 30 16.49 -7.00 -24.27
N ILE A 31 16.61 -6.61 -23.00
CA ILE A 31 16.80 -5.22 -22.57
C ILE A 31 18.30 -4.94 -22.39
N ASP A 32 18.80 -3.90 -23.05
CA ASP A 32 20.16 -3.40 -22.83
C ASP A 32 20.24 -2.58 -21.54
N TRP A 33 20.39 -3.28 -20.41
CA TRP A 33 20.45 -2.69 -19.08
C TRP A 33 21.56 -1.65 -18.88
N LYS A 34 22.62 -1.66 -19.69
CA LYS A 34 23.73 -0.69 -19.56
C LYS A 34 23.33 0.71 -20.02
N HIS A 35 22.34 0.81 -20.89
CA HIS A 35 21.86 2.08 -21.45
C HIS A 35 20.44 2.44 -20.97
N VAL A 36 19.89 1.70 -20.00
CA VAL A 36 18.60 2.04 -19.39
C VAL A 36 18.75 3.27 -18.49
N SER A 37 17.98 4.32 -18.79
CA SER A 37 17.71 5.40 -17.85
C SER A 37 16.40 5.15 -17.08
N PRO A 38 16.37 5.26 -15.74
CA PRO A 38 15.14 5.15 -14.97
C PRO A 38 14.03 6.12 -15.39
N SER A 39 14.39 7.32 -15.88
CA SER A 39 13.42 8.34 -16.30
C SER A 39 12.74 8.06 -17.64
N SER A 40 13.32 7.18 -18.46
CA SER A 40 12.83 6.85 -19.81
C SER A 40 12.61 5.36 -19.99
N PHE A 41 12.49 4.60 -18.90
CA PHE A 41 12.28 3.16 -18.97
C PHE A 41 10.87 2.88 -19.51
N PRO A 42 10.73 2.23 -20.69
CA PRO A 42 9.46 2.16 -21.40
C PRO A 42 8.56 1.00 -20.94
N TYR A 43 8.90 0.36 -19.82
CA TYR A 43 8.20 -0.80 -19.29
C TYR A 43 7.88 -0.64 -17.81
N MET A 44 7.05 -1.53 -17.29
CA MET A 44 6.75 -1.60 -15.86
C MET A 44 7.47 -2.79 -15.22
N ILE A 45 7.90 -2.62 -13.97
CA ILE A 45 8.42 -3.72 -13.14
C ILE A 45 7.30 -4.16 -12.22
N LYS A 46 6.82 -5.40 -12.40
CA LYS A 46 5.76 -5.98 -11.59
C LYS A 46 6.32 -7.05 -10.68
N GLN A 47 6.06 -6.94 -9.38
CA GLN A 47 6.32 -8.03 -8.46
C GLN A 47 5.12 -8.98 -8.44
N GLU A 48 5.37 -10.26 -8.68
CA GLU A 48 4.34 -11.29 -8.67
C GLU A 48 3.86 -11.59 -7.24
N PRO A 49 2.66 -12.17 -7.07
CA PRO A 49 2.16 -12.58 -5.77
C PRO A 49 3.13 -13.52 -5.05
N GLY A 50 3.26 -13.37 -3.73
CA GLY A 50 4.13 -14.21 -2.93
C GLY A 50 4.35 -13.66 -1.53
N LYS A 51 4.93 -14.48 -0.65
CA LYS A 51 5.20 -14.12 0.77
C LYS A 51 6.06 -12.86 0.92
N ASN A 52 6.91 -12.57 -0.06
CA ASN A 52 7.84 -11.43 -0.06
C ASN A 52 7.35 -10.26 -0.93
N ASN A 53 6.10 -10.29 -1.39
CA ASN A 53 5.55 -9.18 -2.15
C ASN A 53 5.48 -7.93 -1.27
N ALA A 54 5.95 -6.78 -1.75
CA ALA A 54 5.99 -5.55 -0.96
C ALA A 54 4.61 -5.05 -0.51
N LEU A 55 3.55 -5.42 -1.25
CA LEU A 55 2.16 -5.15 -0.91
C LEU A 55 1.54 -6.18 0.05
N GLY A 56 2.33 -7.17 0.47
CA GLY A 56 1.89 -8.29 1.29
C GLY A 56 0.84 -9.16 0.58
N ARG A 57 -0.11 -9.69 1.34
CA ARG A 57 -1.11 -10.67 0.87
C ARG A 57 -2.45 -10.05 0.50
N ILE A 58 -2.77 -8.85 0.99
CA ILE A 58 -4.04 -8.17 0.74
C ILE A 58 -3.78 -6.69 0.43
N LYS A 59 -4.48 -6.18 -0.59
CA LYS A 59 -4.52 -4.78 -0.95
C LYS A 59 -5.99 -4.34 -1.06
N PHE A 60 -6.34 -3.27 -0.36
CA PHE A 60 -7.64 -2.61 -0.45
C PHE A 60 -7.53 -1.41 -1.41
N MET A 61 -8.26 -1.52 -2.51
CA MET A 61 -8.40 -0.47 -3.50
C MET A 61 -9.53 0.47 -3.08
N PHE A 62 -9.32 1.77 -3.23
CA PHE A 62 -10.36 2.77 -3.05
C PHE A 62 -10.17 3.90 -4.08
N PRO A 63 -11.24 4.58 -4.54
CA PRO A 63 -11.13 5.65 -5.51
C PRO A 63 -10.26 6.81 -4.99
N ASN A 64 -9.22 7.19 -5.74
CA ASN A 64 -8.41 8.38 -5.51
C ASN A 64 -7.57 8.72 -6.75
N GLU A 65 -7.08 9.95 -6.85
CA GLU A 65 -6.28 10.45 -7.98
C GLU A 65 -4.75 10.25 -7.80
N TYR A 66 -4.34 9.62 -6.69
CA TYR A 66 -2.94 9.61 -6.25
C TYR A 66 -2.27 8.23 -6.31
N ASP A 67 -2.92 7.24 -6.91
CA ASP A 67 -2.49 5.84 -6.91
C ASP A 67 -2.14 5.31 -5.50
N VAL A 68 -2.86 5.79 -4.49
CA VAL A 68 -2.70 5.39 -3.09
C VAL A 68 -3.61 4.21 -2.78
N TYR A 69 -3.09 3.27 -2.00
CA TYR A 69 -3.84 2.10 -1.56
C TYR A 69 -3.54 1.77 -0.11
N ILE A 70 -4.45 1.04 0.52
CA ILE A 70 -4.23 0.44 1.83
C ILE A 70 -3.79 -1.01 1.60
N HIS A 71 -2.71 -1.47 2.21
CA HIS A 71 -2.22 -2.83 1.94
C HIS A 71 -1.46 -3.45 3.11
N ASP A 72 -1.26 -4.76 3.02
CA ASP A 72 -0.44 -5.57 3.92
C ASP A 72 1.07 -5.29 3.75
N THR A 73 1.94 -5.85 4.58
CA THR A 73 3.38 -5.80 4.33
C THR A 73 4.11 -7.01 4.92
N PRO A 74 5.12 -7.57 4.23
CA PRO A 74 5.97 -8.59 4.85
C PRO A 74 6.79 -8.06 6.03
N SER A 75 6.84 -6.73 6.22
CA SER A 75 7.64 -6.07 7.27
C SER A 75 6.79 -5.67 8.50
N HIS A 76 5.97 -6.60 9.03
CA HIS A 76 5.12 -6.36 10.20
C HIS A 76 5.88 -5.83 11.43
N TRP A 77 7.14 -6.21 11.59
CA TRP A 77 8.00 -5.72 12.67
C TRP A 77 8.14 -4.18 12.71
N GLN A 78 7.82 -3.46 11.63
CA GLN A 78 7.84 -1.99 11.61
C GLN A 78 6.70 -1.37 12.42
N PHE A 79 5.63 -2.10 12.73
CA PHE A 79 4.51 -1.60 13.53
C PHE A 79 4.85 -1.43 15.02
N SER A 80 5.90 -2.08 15.52
CA SER A 80 6.40 -1.88 16.89
C SER A 80 7.12 -0.53 17.10
N LYS A 81 7.38 0.23 16.02
CA LYS A 81 8.05 1.52 16.11
C LYS A 81 7.06 2.64 16.47
N ASN A 82 7.51 3.59 17.29
CA ASN A 82 6.70 4.75 17.70
C ASN A 82 6.45 5.76 16.57
N ILE A 83 7.42 5.93 15.66
CA ILE A 83 7.34 6.84 14.51
C ILE A 83 7.38 5.98 13.24
N ARG A 84 6.35 6.06 12.39
CA ARG A 84 6.15 5.14 11.25
C ARG A 84 6.01 5.77 9.83
N PRO A 85 6.74 6.83 9.45
CA PRO A 85 6.73 7.37 8.09
C PRO A 85 7.62 6.55 7.14
N PHE A 86 7.41 5.24 7.02
CA PHE A 86 8.27 4.33 6.26
C PHE A 86 7.72 3.98 4.86
N SER A 87 6.68 4.67 4.40
CA SER A 87 6.07 4.41 3.10
C SER A 87 6.27 5.58 2.13
N SER A 88 6.33 5.25 0.84
CA SER A 88 6.40 6.24 -0.24
C SER A 88 5.03 6.82 -0.62
N GLY A 89 4.02 6.71 0.25
CA GLY A 89 2.67 7.28 0.05
C GLY A 89 1.50 6.34 0.34
N CYS A 90 1.66 5.02 0.15
CA CYS A 90 0.62 4.04 0.49
C CYS A 90 0.52 3.79 2.02
N VAL A 91 -0.64 3.33 2.47
CA VAL A 91 -0.91 3.07 3.89
C VAL A 91 -0.78 1.57 4.17
N ARG A 92 0.12 1.19 5.08
CA ARG A 92 0.30 -0.20 5.50
C ARG A 92 -0.56 -0.50 6.74
N ILE A 93 -1.18 -1.68 6.79
CA ILE A 93 -1.95 -2.17 7.95
C ILE A 93 -1.33 -3.46 8.47
N ASP A 94 -1.29 -3.61 9.80
CA ASP A 94 -0.75 -4.79 10.48
C ASP A 94 -1.74 -5.97 10.43
N ASN A 95 -2.92 -5.81 11.01
CA ASN A 95 -3.96 -6.85 11.08
C ASN A 95 -4.84 -6.89 9.83
N VAL A 96 -4.21 -7.01 8.66
CA VAL A 96 -4.89 -6.91 7.36
C VAL A 96 -5.98 -7.99 7.17
N ARG A 97 -5.77 -9.19 7.74
CA ARG A 97 -6.70 -10.32 7.64
C ARG A 97 -7.98 -10.04 8.41
N ASP A 98 -7.86 -9.48 9.60
CA ASP A 98 -9.03 -9.18 10.43
C ASP A 98 -9.85 -8.04 9.84
N LEU A 99 -9.20 -7.04 9.25
CA LEU A 99 -9.90 -6.02 8.46
C LEU A 99 -10.64 -6.66 7.27
N ALA A 100 -9.99 -7.55 6.51
CA ALA A 100 -10.64 -8.22 5.38
C ALA A 100 -11.83 -9.09 5.82
N ARG A 101 -11.70 -9.83 6.92
CA ARG A 101 -12.81 -10.60 7.52
C ARG A 101 -13.96 -9.69 7.92
N HIS A 102 -13.66 -8.56 8.56
CA HIS A 102 -14.68 -7.58 8.95
C HIS A 102 -15.42 -6.99 7.75
N LEU A 103 -14.71 -6.63 6.68
CA LEU A 103 -15.30 -6.06 5.46
C LEU A 103 -16.17 -7.07 4.70
N LEU A 104 -15.90 -8.37 4.84
CA LEU A 104 -16.62 -9.44 4.15
C LEU A 104 -17.70 -10.12 5.01
N LYS A 105 -17.86 -9.72 6.27
CA LYS A 105 -18.70 -10.44 7.26
C LYS A 105 -20.18 -10.59 6.85
N ASP A 106 -20.71 -9.62 6.09
CA ASP A 106 -22.11 -9.59 5.67
C ASP A 106 -22.33 -10.16 4.25
N ASP A 107 -21.26 -10.63 3.59
CA ASP A 107 -21.37 -11.30 2.30
C ASP A 107 -21.56 -12.81 2.51
N PRO A 108 -22.74 -13.40 2.18
CA PRO A 108 -22.98 -14.84 2.36
C PRO A 108 -22.06 -15.73 1.51
N ASN A 109 -21.38 -15.16 0.50
CA ASN A 109 -20.39 -15.89 -0.27
C ASN A 109 -19.05 -16.02 0.47
N TRP A 110 -18.81 -15.25 1.53
CA TRP A 110 -17.52 -15.21 2.21
C TRP A 110 -17.66 -15.58 3.68
N ASN A 111 -16.70 -16.39 4.14
CA ASN A 111 -16.49 -16.69 5.55
C ASN A 111 -14.98 -16.76 5.79
N THR A 112 -14.57 -16.88 7.06
CA THR A 112 -13.15 -16.95 7.44
C THR A 112 -12.39 -18.05 6.69
N GLY A 113 -12.95 -19.26 6.60
CA GLY A 113 -12.30 -20.38 5.92
C GLY A 113 -12.08 -20.14 4.43
N ARG A 114 -13.09 -19.59 3.74
CA ARG A 114 -12.99 -19.26 2.31
C ARG A 114 -11.98 -18.14 2.03
N LEU A 115 -11.87 -17.17 2.93
CA LEU A 115 -10.85 -16.13 2.82
C LEU A 115 -9.44 -16.71 3.02
N ASP A 116 -9.25 -17.54 4.04
CA ASP A 116 -7.96 -18.16 4.33
C ASP A 116 -7.52 -19.09 3.17
N GLU A 117 -8.44 -19.88 2.60
CA GLU A 117 -8.20 -20.68 1.39
C GLU A 117 -7.82 -19.79 0.18
N ALA A 118 -8.52 -18.68 -0.01
CA ALA A 118 -8.23 -17.75 -1.09
C ALA A 118 -6.84 -17.09 -0.93
N LEU A 119 -6.38 -16.88 0.30
CA LEU A 119 -5.03 -16.41 0.56
C LEU A 119 -4.02 -17.52 0.25
N ASP A 120 -4.24 -18.73 0.76
CA ASP A 120 -3.28 -19.83 0.71
C ASP A 120 -3.09 -20.44 -0.68
N ASN A 121 -4.07 -20.30 -1.57
CA ASN A 121 -3.93 -20.74 -2.97
C ASN A 121 -2.85 -19.97 -3.76
N GLY A 122 -2.37 -18.84 -3.25
CA GLY A 122 -1.29 -18.02 -3.82
C GLY A 122 -1.63 -17.31 -5.14
N ARG A 123 -2.88 -17.38 -5.61
CA ARG A 123 -3.35 -16.73 -6.83
C ARG A 123 -4.05 -15.43 -6.50
N THR A 124 -3.77 -14.38 -7.28
CA THR A 124 -4.49 -13.10 -7.15
C THR A 124 -5.98 -13.30 -7.40
N LYS A 125 -6.80 -12.88 -6.45
CA LYS A 125 -8.25 -12.85 -6.57
C LYS A 125 -8.77 -11.46 -6.23
N THR A 126 -9.56 -10.88 -7.14
CA THR A 126 -10.24 -9.61 -6.90
C THR A 126 -11.59 -9.89 -6.25
N ILE A 127 -11.87 -9.19 -5.15
CA ILE A 127 -13.15 -9.26 -4.43
C ILE A 127 -13.71 -7.85 -4.38
N VAL A 128 -14.90 -7.66 -4.95
CA VAL A 128 -15.62 -6.38 -4.89
C VAL A 128 -16.56 -6.45 -3.69
N LEU A 129 -16.46 -5.46 -2.78
CA LEU A 129 -17.35 -5.38 -1.62
C LEU A 129 -18.78 -5.11 -2.09
N LYS A 130 -19.74 -5.90 -1.59
CA LYS A 130 -21.17 -5.68 -1.84
C LYS A 130 -21.67 -4.37 -1.22
N ASN A 131 -21.17 -4.05 -0.03
CA ASN A 131 -21.46 -2.83 0.69
C ASN A 131 -20.17 -2.00 0.73
N PRO A 132 -20.05 -0.94 -0.10
CA PRO A 132 -18.88 -0.07 -0.07
C PRO A 132 -18.71 0.61 1.29
N VAL A 133 -17.46 0.70 1.76
CA VAL A 133 -17.12 1.38 3.01
C VAL A 133 -16.39 2.68 2.67
N PRO A 134 -16.86 3.85 3.15
CA PRO A 134 -16.17 5.11 2.97
C PRO A 134 -14.76 5.09 3.58
N VAL A 135 -13.79 5.64 2.86
CA VAL A 135 -12.40 5.77 3.33
C VAL A 135 -12.07 7.25 3.47
N HIS A 136 -11.72 7.68 4.68
CA HIS A 136 -11.27 9.03 4.98
C HIS A 136 -9.81 9.01 5.46
N ILE A 137 -8.92 9.67 4.71
CA ILE A 137 -7.53 9.87 5.13
C ILE A 137 -7.43 11.31 5.65
N VAL A 138 -7.34 11.43 6.97
CA VAL A 138 -7.30 12.70 7.67
C VAL A 138 -5.94 12.89 8.36
N TYR A 139 -5.55 14.14 8.55
CA TYR A 139 -4.31 14.52 9.23
C TYR A 139 -4.65 15.42 10.41
N PHE A 140 -4.63 14.85 11.61
CA PHE A 140 -4.82 15.57 12.87
C PHE A 140 -3.57 15.43 13.73
N THR A 141 -3.11 16.56 14.25
CA THR A 141 -2.02 16.64 15.26
C THR A 141 -2.56 16.86 16.67
N ALA A 142 -3.87 17.03 16.82
CA ALA A 142 -4.59 17.01 18.09
C ALA A 142 -5.97 16.34 17.90
N TRP A 143 -6.37 15.47 18.83
CA TRP A 143 -7.69 14.83 18.84
C TRP A 143 -8.12 14.52 20.28
N ALA A 144 -9.41 14.30 20.49
CA ALA A 144 -9.97 13.90 21.79
C ALA A 144 -10.61 12.51 21.70
N ASP A 145 -10.40 11.69 22.73
CA ASP A 145 -11.13 10.43 22.90
C ASP A 145 -12.55 10.68 23.43
N SER A 146 -13.38 9.63 23.45
CA SER A 146 -14.79 9.73 23.86
C SER A 146 -14.98 10.15 25.32
N ASP A 147 -13.96 10.01 26.17
CA ASP A 147 -13.94 10.46 27.56
C ASP A 147 -13.50 11.92 27.73
N GLY A 148 -13.15 12.61 26.63
CA GLY A 148 -12.66 13.99 26.64
C GLY A 148 -11.15 14.12 26.82
N THR A 149 -10.41 13.02 26.95
CA THR A 149 -8.94 13.05 27.03
C THR A 149 -8.36 13.53 25.71
N VAL A 150 -7.53 14.58 25.76
CA VAL A 150 -6.92 15.20 24.57
C VAL A 150 -5.52 14.65 24.34
N TYR A 151 -5.25 14.22 23.11
CA TYR A 151 -3.97 13.73 22.64
C TYR A 151 -3.36 14.67 21.61
N PHE A 152 -2.03 14.74 21.62
CA PHE A 152 -1.25 15.51 20.65
C PHE A 152 -0.26 14.60 19.93
N GLY A 153 -0.28 14.67 18.61
CA GLY A 153 0.67 13.99 17.72
C GLY A 153 1.73 14.95 17.20
N LYS A 154 2.90 14.40 16.85
CA LYS A 154 3.96 15.20 16.20
C LYS A 154 3.54 15.63 14.79
N ASP A 155 3.69 16.92 14.48
CA ASP A 155 3.50 17.47 13.14
C ASP A 155 4.65 17.07 12.19
N ILE A 156 4.64 15.80 11.74
CA ILE A 156 5.67 15.26 10.86
C ILE A 156 5.68 15.86 9.45
N TYR A 157 4.60 16.54 9.04
CA TYR A 157 4.48 17.16 7.72
C TYR A 157 4.55 18.70 7.76
N ASN A 158 4.81 19.29 8.92
CA ASN A 158 4.89 20.74 9.14
C ASN A 158 3.65 21.51 8.66
N ARG A 159 2.46 20.92 8.79
CA ARG A 159 1.18 21.49 8.31
C ARG A 159 0.55 22.44 9.33
N ASP A 160 0.86 22.29 10.62
CA ASP A 160 0.17 23.02 11.68
C ASP A 160 0.40 24.53 11.59
N LYS A 161 1.63 24.94 11.24
CA LYS A 161 1.97 26.36 11.06
C LYS A 161 1.09 27.03 10.00
N GLN A 162 0.77 26.32 8.91
CA GLN A 162 -0.07 26.85 7.85
C GLN A 162 -1.54 26.88 8.28
N LEU A 163 -2.01 25.80 8.91
CA LEU A 163 -3.36 25.70 9.43
C LEU A 163 -3.67 26.81 10.46
N ILE A 164 -2.79 27.03 11.43
CA ILE A 164 -2.96 28.06 12.47
C ILE A 164 -3.05 29.46 11.85
N ARG A 165 -2.27 29.75 10.80
CA ARG A 165 -2.34 31.04 10.10
C ARG A 165 -3.69 31.23 9.41
N ALA A 166 -4.22 30.18 8.77
CA ALA A 166 -5.52 30.23 8.12
C ALA A 166 -6.65 30.48 9.13
N LEU A 167 -6.69 29.71 10.23
CA LEU A 167 -7.70 29.85 11.29
C LEU A 167 -7.73 31.26 11.91
N LYS A 168 -6.56 31.88 12.10
CA LYS A 168 -6.47 33.26 12.63
C LYS A 168 -6.96 34.32 11.66
N LYS A 169 -6.94 34.05 10.35
CA LYS A 169 -7.39 34.99 9.31
C LYS A 169 -8.91 35.01 9.20
N ASP A 170 -9.55 33.85 9.32
CA ASP A 170 -11.02 33.72 9.28
C ASP A 170 -11.71 34.16 10.58
N SER A 171 -10.95 34.35 11.66
CA SER A 171 -11.47 34.86 12.94
C SER A 171 -11.51 36.40 13.00
N ARG A 172 -11.37 37.09 11.87
CA ARG A 172 -11.49 38.55 11.73
C ARG A 172 -12.58 38.89 10.73
#